data_AF-A0A6A6RWT5-F1
#
_entry.id   AF-A0A6A6RWT5-F1
#
_cell.length_a   1.000
_cell.length_b   1.000
_cell.length_c   1.000
_cell.angle_alpha   90.00
_cell.angle_beta   90.00
_cell.angle_gamma   90.00
#
_symmetry.space_group_name_H-M   'P 1'
#
loop_
_entity.id
_entity.type
_entity.pdbx_description
1 polymer ?
#
loop_
_entity_poly.entity_id
_entity_poly.type
_entity_poly.pdbx_seq_one_letter_code
_entity_poly.pdbx_strand_id
1 'polypeptide(L)'
;MIFTGIILLPTAVPYAVQDLQDLKTVIDSATATIDAAPNNSTWGFFNPAAPQGAMGTADLVTNITTSVLRAQYLLNVDPIAWTTPPNTTNGTTNPLPPNPTIPTDGSMTTVLTETTSAPPLLSSLPDPSNISLDDPYLDYILSVPNLATALTKLGRAWHKELNKPVWEAIDALQTTITSFSSSLLSANLTHSQAVLRTIRASSSLEDAKGAWSRLLNIPGMKNSAKRHVEGKKPAPMGDFYTHEELWGRDEGHGTETEGVDEGLVLDVATIKLEEVRARARREARRFVA
;
A
#
# COMPACT_ATOMS: atom_id res chain seq x y z
N MET A 1 40.27 -30.00 -26.97
CA MET A 1 39.18 -29.16 -26.42
C MET A 1 39.52 -28.90 -24.97
N ILE A 2 39.84 -27.66 -24.60
CA ILE A 2 40.18 -27.27 -23.23
C ILE A 2 38.91 -26.67 -22.64
N PHE A 3 38.29 -27.39 -21.70
CA PHE A 3 37.16 -26.87 -20.92
C PHE A 3 37.71 -25.96 -19.83
N THR A 4 37.62 -24.66 -20.05
CA THR A 4 37.84 -23.65 -19.00
C THR A 4 36.67 -23.69 -18.03
N GLY A 5 36.79 -24.51 -16.98
CA GLY A 5 35.89 -24.49 -15.84
C GLY A 5 36.15 -23.23 -15.02
N ILE A 6 35.29 -22.23 -15.14
CA ILE A 6 35.29 -21.06 -14.26
C ILE A 6 34.76 -21.54 -12.90
N ILE A 7 35.66 -21.65 -11.92
CA ILE A 7 35.28 -21.87 -10.52
C ILE A 7 34.73 -20.54 -10.01
N LEU A 8 33.40 -20.39 -9.99
CA LEU A 8 32.73 -19.31 -9.29
C LEU A 8 32.94 -19.52 -7.79
N LEU A 9 33.89 -18.80 -7.22
CA LEU A 9 33.98 -18.65 -5.77
C LEU A 9 32.72 -17.91 -5.28
N PRO A 10 32.12 -18.32 -4.14
CA PRO A 10 31.00 -17.59 -3.56
C PRO A 10 31.46 -16.17 -3.22
N THR A 11 30.87 -15.18 -3.90
CA THR A 11 31.07 -13.77 -3.56
C THR A 11 30.39 -13.51 -2.22
N ALA A 12 31.16 -13.17 -1.19
CA ALA A 12 30.61 -12.75 0.09
C ALA A 12 29.85 -11.43 -0.10
N VAL A 13 28.53 -11.47 0.06
CA VAL A 13 27.64 -10.31 -0.07
C VAL A 13 27.50 -9.64 1.29
N PRO A 14 27.59 -8.29 1.39
CA PRO A 14 27.31 -7.57 2.63
C PRO A 14 25.87 -7.80 3.13
N TYR A 15 25.67 -7.82 4.45
CA TYR A 15 24.34 -7.98 5.03
C TYR A 15 23.36 -6.89 4.58
N ALA A 16 23.83 -5.65 4.41
CA ALA A 16 23.02 -4.55 3.90
C ALA A 16 22.43 -4.83 2.51
N VAL A 17 23.20 -5.45 1.62
CA VAL A 17 22.71 -5.81 0.27
C VAL A 17 21.67 -6.93 0.37
N GLN A 18 21.90 -7.92 1.24
CA GLN A 18 20.93 -8.99 1.48
C GLN A 18 19.62 -8.45 2.06
N ASP A 19 19.67 -7.61 3.08
CA ASP A 19 18.48 -7.03 3.72
C ASP A 19 17.65 -6.20 2.73
N LEU A 20 18.30 -5.44 1.82
CA LEU A 20 17.61 -4.67 0.78
C LEU A 20 16.96 -5.58 -0.29
N GLN A 21 17.61 -6.69 -0.64
CA GLN A 21 17.03 -7.70 -1.55
C GLN A 21 15.88 -8.45 -0.90
N ASP A 22 15.99 -8.78 0.38
CA ASP A 22 14.92 -9.39 1.17
C ASP A 22 13.74 -8.43 1.26
N LEU A 23 13.97 -7.14 1.51
CA LEU A 23 12.94 -6.09 1.50
C LEU A 23 12.20 -6.02 0.16
N LYS A 24 12.94 -6.04 -0.95
CA LYS A 24 12.33 -6.11 -2.29
C LYS A 24 11.46 -7.35 -2.44
N THR A 25 11.96 -8.51 -2.01
CA THR A 25 11.24 -9.78 -2.09
C THR A 25 9.95 -9.77 -1.23
N VAL A 26 10.01 -9.18 -0.04
CA VAL A 26 8.83 -9.01 0.84
C VAL A 26 7.81 -8.07 0.19
N ILE A 27 8.24 -6.96 -0.43
CA ILE A 27 7.33 -6.05 -1.16
C ILE A 27 6.71 -6.73 -2.38
N ASP A 28 7.51 -7.43 -3.20
CA ASP A 28 7.02 -8.09 -4.41
C ASP A 28 6.05 -9.22 -4.07
N SER A 29 6.34 -9.98 -3.01
CA SER A 29 5.44 -11.04 -2.53
C SER A 29 4.15 -10.46 -1.95
N ALA A 30 4.21 -9.36 -1.18
CA ALA A 30 3.02 -8.66 -0.70
C ALA A 30 2.18 -8.11 -1.86
N THR A 31 2.83 -7.52 -2.86
CA THR A 31 2.18 -6.98 -4.07
C THR A 31 1.47 -8.09 -4.84
N ALA A 32 2.17 -9.19 -5.11
CA ALA A 32 1.60 -10.35 -5.81
C ALA A 32 0.43 -10.96 -5.03
N THR A 33 0.53 -10.99 -3.71
CA THR A 33 -0.56 -11.39 -2.83
C THR A 33 -1.73 -10.43 -3.09
N ILE A 34 -1.58 -9.12 -2.91
CA ILE A 34 -2.67 -8.12 -3.04
C ILE A 34 -3.36 -8.19 -4.40
N ASP A 35 -2.59 -8.35 -5.47
CA ASP A 35 -3.13 -8.47 -6.83
C ASP A 35 -3.88 -9.79 -7.10
N ALA A 36 -3.51 -10.88 -6.43
CA ALA A 36 -4.17 -12.18 -6.58
C ALA A 36 -5.60 -12.18 -6.02
N ALA A 37 -5.95 -11.26 -5.13
CA ALA A 37 -7.29 -11.13 -4.56
C ALA A 37 -7.86 -9.71 -4.71
N PRO A 38 -8.23 -9.29 -5.95
CA PRO A 38 -8.60 -7.91 -6.26
C PRO A 38 -9.89 -7.41 -5.57
N ASN A 39 -10.65 -8.28 -4.92
CA ASN A 39 -11.83 -7.94 -4.12
C ASN A 39 -11.74 -8.44 -2.67
N ASN A 40 -10.58 -9.00 -2.29
CA ASN A 40 -10.36 -9.63 -0.99
C ASN A 40 -11.54 -10.51 -0.53
N SER A 41 -12.18 -11.21 -1.47
CA SER A 41 -13.35 -12.04 -1.17
C SER A 41 -12.96 -13.27 -0.37
N THR A 42 -11.71 -13.69 -0.51
CA THR A 42 -11.12 -14.90 0.05
C THR A 42 -10.18 -14.69 1.23
N TRP A 43 -9.74 -13.45 1.56
CA TRP A 43 -8.84 -13.24 2.70
C TRP A 43 -9.52 -12.64 3.92
N GLY A 44 -8.82 -12.79 5.04
CA GLY A 44 -9.16 -12.17 6.30
C GLY A 44 -9.93 -13.05 7.27
N PHE A 45 -9.92 -12.55 8.51
CA PHE A 45 -10.50 -13.10 9.73
C PHE A 45 -11.97 -13.54 9.63
N PHE A 46 -12.75 -12.97 8.70
CA PHE A 46 -14.18 -13.26 8.54
C PHE A 46 -14.49 -14.33 7.49
N ASN A 47 -13.48 -14.89 6.81
CA ASN A 47 -13.68 -16.05 5.96
C ASN A 47 -13.31 -17.34 6.74
N PRO A 48 -14.28 -18.15 7.19
CA PRO A 48 -13.99 -19.40 7.90
C PRO A 48 -13.30 -20.45 7.00
N ALA A 49 -13.24 -20.23 5.68
CA ALA A 49 -12.52 -21.05 4.72
C ALA A 49 -11.16 -20.45 4.30
N ALA A 50 -10.75 -19.30 4.84
CA ALA A 50 -9.40 -18.80 4.62
C ALA A 50 -8.40 -19.73 5.33
N PRO A 51 -7.26 -20.07 4.70
CA PRO A 51 -6.20 -20.80 5.37
C PRO A 51 -5.84 -20.11 6.69
N GLN A 52 -5.74 -20.89 7.76
CA GLN A 52 -5.25 -20.39 9.05
C GLN A 52 -3.88 -19.75 8.84
N GLY A 53 -3.75 -18.45 9.10
CA GLY A 53 -2.53 -17.68 8.82
C GLY A 53 -2.54 -16.82 7.55
N ALA A 54 -3.67 -16.69 6.85
CA ALA A 54 -3.80 -15.69 5.79
C ALA A 54 -3.65 -14.27 6.37
N MET A 55 -2.51 -13.62 6.07
CA MET A 55 -2.21 -12.25 6.50
C MET A 55 -3.15 -11.26 5.80
N GLY A 56 -3.72 -10.33 6.56
CA GLY A 56 -4.51 -9.23 5.97
C GLY A 56 -3.62 -8.19 5.29
N THR A 57 -4.21 -7.28 4.51
CA THR A 57 -3.44 -6.21 3.83
C THR A 57 -2.65 -5.37 4.84
N ALA A 58 -3.25 -5.04 5.98
CA ALA A 58 -2.57 -4.28 7.04
C ALA A 58 -1.35 -5.03 7.61
N ASP A 59 -1.45 -6.36 7.76
CA ASP A 59 -0.35 -7.19 8.28
C ASP A 59 0.79 -7.27 7.27
N LEU A 60 0.47 -7.41 5.97
CA LEU A 60 1.47 -7.40 4.90
C LEU A 60 2.24 -6.07 4.86
N VAL A 61 1.53 -4.95 4.91
CA VAL A 61 2.15 -3.62 4.94
C VAL A 61 2.96 -3.44 6.23
N THR A 62 2.45 -3.90 7.38
CA THR A 62 3.17 -3.86 8.65
C THR A 62 4.44 -4.70 8.63
N ASN A 63 4.41 -5.88 8.00
CA ASN A 63 5.59 -6.73 7.85
C ASN A 63 6.69 -6.01 7.04
N ILE A 64 6.33 -5.36 5.94
CA ILE A 64 7.26 -4.51 5.18
C ILE A 64 7.83 -3.41 6.10
N THR A 65 6.97 -2.68 6.82
CA THR A 65 7.39 -1.62 7.74
C THR A 65 8.39 -2.14 8.79
N THR A 66 8.11 -3.30 9.40
CA THR A 66 9.01 -3.91 10.40
C THR A 66 10.34 -4.33 9.80
N SER A 67 10.35 -4.80 8.55
CA SER A 67 11.58 -5.16 7.84
C SER A 67 12.43 -3.91 7.57
N VAL A 68 11.82 -2.78 7.19
CA VAL A 68 12.55 -1.51 7.00
C VAL A 68 13.09 -0.99 8.32
N LEU A 69 12.30 -1.07 9.41
CA LEU A 69 12.75 -0.68 10.75
C LEU A 69 13.94 -1.53 11.23
N ARG A 70 13.95 -2.82 10.93
CA ARG A 70 15.08 -3.70 11.25
C ARG A 70 16.35 -3.26 10.53
N ALA A 71 16.27 -3.01 9.23
CA ALA A 71 17.40 -2.51 8.45
C ALA A 71 17.90 -1.15 8.99
N GLN A 72 16.97 -0.25 9.32
CA GLN A 72 17.30 1.04 9.92
C GLN A 72 17.98 0.90 11.30
N TYR A 73 17.52 -0.04 12.12
CA TYR A 73 18.14 -0.33 13.41
C TYR A 73 19.58 -0.84 13.24
N LEU A 74 19.80 -1.78 12.32
CA LEU A 74 21.15 -2.31 12.04
C LEU A 74 22.09 -1.21 11.55
N LEU A 75 21.62 -0.34 10.66
CA LEU A 75 22.36 0.83 10.20
C LEU A 75 22.77 1.76 11.36
N ASN A 76 21.88 1.98 12.32
CA ASN A 76 22.13 2.91 13.43
C ASN A 76 23.01 2.31 14.53
N VAL A 77 22.95 0.99 14.75
CA VAL A 77 23.67 0.31 15.84
C VAL A 77 25.08 -0.06 15.43
N ASP A 78 25.25 -0.70 14.27
CA ASP A 78 26.55 -1.12 13.78
C ASP A 78 26.60 -1.00 12.25
N PRO A 79 26.81 0.23 11.73
CA PRO A 79 26.86 0.47 10.29
C PRO A 79 28.01 -0.30 9.64
N ILE A 80 29.11 -0.57 10.36
CA ILE A 80 30.27 -1.27 9.82
C ILE A 80 29.96 -2.75 9.65
N ALA A 81 29.42 -3.42 10.68
CA ALA A 81 29.05 -4.83 10.55
C ALA A 81 27.93 -5.05 9.53
N TRP A 82 27.02 -4.08 9.36
CA TRP A 82 25.94 -4.17 8.38
C TRP A 82 26.44 -4.02 6.93
N THR A 83 27.38 -3.11 6.68
CA THR A 83 27.88 -2.79 5.33
C THR A 83 29.08 -3.62 4.89
N THR A 84 29.79 -4.29 5.81
CA THR A 84 30.95 -5.12 5.46
C THR A 84 30.54 -6.58 5.27
N PRO A 85 31.07 -7.26 4.23
CA PRO A 85 30.80 -8.68 4.04
C PRO A 85 31.43 -9.51 5.17
N PRO A 86 30.76 -10.59 5.61
CA PRO A 86 31.31 -11.46 6.64
C PRO A 86 32.65 -12.04 6.17
N ASN A 87 33.70 -11.82 6.96
CA ASN A 87 35.05 -12.23 6.61
C ASN A 87 35.16 -13.76 6.77
N THR A 88 34.91 -14.51 5.69
CA THR A 88 34.87 -15.99 5.69
C THR A 88 36.22 -16.66 5.91
N THR A 89 37.29 -15.90 6.17
CA THR A 89 38.67 -16.41 6.24
C THR A 89 38.99 -17.16 7.53
N ASN A 90 38.21 -16.98 8.60
CA ASN A 90 38.30 -17.78 9.83
C ASN A 90 36.89 -18.16 10.25
N GLY A 91 36.64 -19.46 10.47
CA GLY A 91 35.32 -20.06 10.76
C GLY A 91 34.61 -19.61 12.04
N THR A 92 34.83 -18.37 12.48
CA THR A 92 34.08 -17.73 13.56
C THR A 92 32.91 -16.99 12.93
N THR A 93 31.75 -17.63 12.89
CA THR A 93 30.49 -16.97 12.55
C THR A 93 30.31 -15.78 13.49
N ASN A 94 30.41 -14.56 12.99
CA ASN A 94 29.92 -13.40 13.75
C ASN A 94 28.40 -13.63 13.85
N PRO A 95 27.84 -13.93 15.03
CA PRO A 95 26.42 -14.21 15.12
C PRO A 95 25.68 -12.93 14.74
N LEU A 96 24.83 -13.02 13.73
CA LEU A 96 23.83 -12.00 13.46
C LEU A 96 23.15 -11.68 14.81
N PRO A 97 22.98 -10.41 15.21
CA PRO A 97 22.15 -10.10 16.36
C PRO A 97 20.80 -10.81 16.14
N PRO A 98 20.30 -11.56 17.14
CA PRO A 98 19.11 -12.38 16.98
C PRO A 98 18.00 -11.50 16.42
N ASN A 99 17.30 -12.03 15.40
CA ASN A 99 16.07 -11.44 14.91
C ASN A 99 15.22 -11.05 16.13
N PRO A 100 14.75 -9.80 16.28
CA PRO A 100 13.94 -9.42 17.42
C PRO A 100 12.67 -10.27 17.37
N THR A 101 12.68 -11.33 18.18
CA THR A 101 11.52 -12.18 18.37
C THR A 101 10.68 -11.40 19.35
N ILE A 102 9.56 -10.87 18.88
CA ILE A 102 8.60 -10.19 19.74
C ILE A 102 8.23 -11.18 20.86
N PRO A 103 8.49 -10.87 22.14
CA PRO A 103 8.01 -11.69 23.23
C PRO A 103 6.49 -11.54 23.27
N THR A 104 5.80 -12.63 22.95
CA THR A 104 4.48 -12.85 23.53
C THR A 104 4.74 -13.25 24.99
N ASP A 105 4.30 -12.39 25.89
CA ASP A 105 4.26 -12.53 27.34
C ASP A 105 5.54 -12.19 28.14
N GLY A 106 5.31 -11.47 29.24
CA GLY A 106 6.30 -10.69 29.96
C GLY A 106 7.19 -11.51 30.90
N SER A 107 8.49 -11.23 30.87
CA SER A 107 9.34 -11.22 32.06
C SER A 107 10.69 -10.58 31.72
N MET A 108 11.02 -9.46 32.35
CA MET A 108 12.33 -8.83 32.22
C MET A 108 13.33 -9.57 33.12
N THR A 109 14.40 -10.12 32.55
CA THR A 109 15.59 -10.48 33.31
C THR A 109 16.80 -9.86 32.63
N THR A 110 17.35 -8.85 33.29
CA THR A 110 18.55 -8.11 32.89
C THR A 110 19.78 -8.98 33.18
N VAL A 111 20.65 -9.17 32.20
CA VAL A 111 22.02 -9.68 32.42
C VAL A 111 22.99 -8.66 31.84
N LEU A 112 23.75 -8.03 32.74
CA LEU A 112 24.95 -7.26 32.46
C LEU A 112 26.16 -8.21 32.56
N THR A 113 27.04 -8.18 31.57
CA THR A 113 28.42 -8.66 31.75
C THR A 113 29.42 -7.73 31.06
N GLU A 114 30.22 -7.12 31.93
CA GLU A 114 31.56 -6.53 31.82
C GLU A 114 32.57 -7.60 31.29
N THR A 115 33.80 -7.38 30.80
CA THR A 115 34.81 -6.31 30.82
C THR A 115 35.96 -6.68 29.83
N THR A 116 36.88 -5.74 29.55
CA THR A 116 38.35 -5.92 29.39
C THR A 116 39.01 -5.58 28.03
N SER A 117 40.11 -4.84 28.19
CA SER A 117 40.97 -4.06 27.30
C SER A 117 41.99 -4.80 26.41
N ALA A 118 42.30 -4.24 25.23
CA ALA A 118 43.62 -3.68 24.82
C ALA A 118 43.74 -3.50 23.28
N PRO A 119 44.32 -2.40 22.74
CA PRO A 119 44.75 -2.27 21.35
C PRO A 119 46.29 -2.49 21.22
N PRO A 120 46.95 -2.41 20.03
CA PRO A 120 46.48 -2.28 18.65
C PRO A 120 47.11 -3.29 17.66
N LEU A 121 46.53 -3.47 16.47
CA LEU A 121 47.27 -3.76 15.24
C LEU A 121 46.52 -3.11 14.07
N LEU A 122 47.10 -2.03 13.54
CA LEU A 122 46.67 -1.33 12.34
C LEU A 122 46.82 -2.26 11.12
N SER A 123 45.86 -3.16 10.92
CA SER A 123 45.50 -3.57 9.57
C SER A 123 44.63 -2.45 9.00
N SER A 124 45.02 -1.90 7.85
CA SER A 124 44.30 -0.85 7.15
C SER A 124 42.81 -1.19 7.11
N LEU A 125 42.04 -0.48 7.92
CA LEU A 125 40.58 -0.57 7.94
C LEU A 125 40.13 -0.32 6.50
N PRO A 126 39.35 -1.23 5.87
CA PRO A 126 38.73 -0.91 4.60
C PRO A 126 37.90 0.35 4.84
N ASP A 127 38.28 1.42 4.15
CA ASP A 127 37.60 2.70 4.26
C ASP A 127 36.12 2.45 3.91
N PRO A 128 35.16 2.67 4.84
CA PRO A 128 33.74 2.42 4.60
C PRO A 128 33.17 3.30 3.47
N SER A 129 33.99 4.21 2.93
CA SER A 129 33.68 5.15 1.85
C SER A 129 33.47 4.51 0.47
N ASN A 130 33.71 3.20 0.29
CA ASN A 130 33.70 2.57 -1.04
C ASN A 130 32.56 1.55 -1.29
N ILE A 131 31.63 1.39 -0.35
CA ILE A 131 30.45 0.52 -0.53
C ILE A 131 29.21 1.38 -0.75
N SER A 132 28.93 1.73 -2.01
CA SER A 132 27.66 2.35 -2.37
C SER A 132 26.54 1.31 -2.33
N LEU A 133 25.44 1.64 -1.65
CA LEU A 133 24.21 0.83 -1.62
C LEU A 133 23.16 1.36 -2.62
N ASP A 134 23.53 2.26 -3.53
CA ASP A 134 22.59 2.88 -4.45
C ASP A 134 21.83 1.83 -5.27
N ASP A 135 22.51 0.92 -5.95
CA ASP A 135 21.86 -0.08 -6.81
C ASP A 135 20.84 -0.97 -6.06
N PRO A 136 21.19 -1.65 -4.95
CA PRO A 136 20.23 -2.46 -4.22
C PRO A 136 19.12 -1.63 -3.56
N TYR A 137 19.41 -0.40 -3.09
CA TYR A 137 18.39 0.49 -2.56
C TYR A 137 17.42 0.95 -3.64
N LEU A 138 17.93 1.25 -4.83
CA LEU A 138 17.14 1.69 -5.97
C LEU A 138 16.25 0.56 -6.50
N ASP A 139 16.71 -0.68 -6.50
CA ASP A 139 15.90 -1.83 -6.90
C ASP A 139 14.73 -2.06 -5.92
N TYR A 140 15.00 -1.94 -4.61
CA TYR A 140 13.98 -1.94 -3.56
C TYR A 140 12.97 -0.79 -3.72
N ILE A 141 13.42 0.46 -3.89
CA ILE A 141 12.49 1.60 -3.92
C ILE A 141 11.62 1.61 -5.18
N LEU A 142 12.08 0.97 -6.26
CA LEU A 142 11.33 0.82 -7.50
C LEU A 142 10.17 -0.19 -7.40
N SER A 143 10.16 -1.09 -6.42
CA SER A 143 9.02 -2.00 -6.20
C SER A 143 7.87 -1.34 -5.43
N VAL A 144 8.15 -0.30 -4.62
CA VAL A 144 7.13 0.40 -3.81
C VAL A 144 5.98 1.00 -4.64
N PRO A 145 6.20 1.63 -5.82
CA PRO A 145 5.08 2.07 -6.67
C PRO A 145 4.16 0.95 -7.17
N ASN A 146 4.68 -0.27 -7.35
CA ASN A 146 3.85 -1.42 -7.75
C ASN A 146 2.94 -1.83 -6.58
N LEU A 147 3.49 -1.90 -5.37
CA LEU A 147 2.73 -2.11 -4.15
C LEU A 147 1.64 -1.05 -3.97
N ALA A 148 1.99 0.23 -4.15
CA ALA A 148 1.06 1.34 -4.06
C ALA A 148 -0.09 1.19 -5.07
N THR A 149 0.22 0.83 -6.31
CA THR A 149 -0.80 0.59 -7.35
C THR A 149 -1.75 -0.54 -6.98
N ALA A 150 -1.23 -1.65 -6.45
CA ALA A 150 -2.04 -2.78 -5.97
C ALA A 150 -2.93 -2.36 -4.78
N LEU A 151 -2.38 -1.61 -3.82
CA LEU A 151 -3.12 -1.07 -2.67
C LEU A 151 -4.22 -0.09 -3.11
N THR A 152 -3.94 0.82 -4.05
CA THR A 152 -4.95 1.75 -4.59
C THR A 152 -6.06 1.00 -5.30
N LYS A 153 -5.72 -0.01 -6.11
CA LYS A 153 -6.69 -0.84 -6.82
C LYS A 153 -7.61 -1.57 -5.83
N LEU A 154 -7.05 -2.18 -4.79
CA LEU A 154 -7.82 -2.86 -3.75
C LEU A 154 -8.69 -1.89 -2.93
N GLY A 155 -8.13 -0.77 -2.48
CA GLY A 155 -8.86 0.24 -1.69
C GLY A 155 -10.00 0.92 -2.47
N ARG A 156 -9.92 0.93 -3.81
CA ARG A 156 -11.02 1.42 -4.68
C ARG A 156 -12.06 0.35 -5.00
N ALA A 157 -11.72 -0.94 -4.85
CA ALA A 157 -12.62 -2.05 -5.04
C ALA A 157 -13.43 -2.33 -3.77
N TRP A 158 -14.49 -3.13 -3.90
CA TRP A 158 -15.16 -3.68 -2.73
C TRP A 158 -14.24 -4.70 -2.06
N HIS A 159 -14.07 -4.59 -0.74
CA HIS A 159 -13.25 -5.48 0.07
C HIS A 159 -13.86 -5.63 1.47
N LYS A 160 -13.45 -6.68 2.20
CA LYS A 160 -13.98 -7.02 3.53
C LYS A 160 -13.17 -6.45 4.70
N GLU A 161 -11.94 -6.03 4.46
CA GLU A 161 -11.04 -5.53 5.50
C GLU A 161 -11.43 -4.13 5.99
N LEU A 162 -11.05 -3.81 7.22
CA LEU A 162 -11.26 -2.49 7.80
C LEU A 162 -10.28 -1.49 7.17
N ASN A 163 -10.80 -0.36 6.70
CA ASN A 163 -9.99 0.69 6.08
C ASN A 163 -8.95 1.32 7.01
N LYS A 164 -9.35 1.59 8.26
CA LYS A 164 -8.50 2.28 9.25
C LYS A 164 -7.13 1.62 9.49
N PRO A 165 -7.04 0.31 9.81
CA PRO A 165 -5.73 -0.33 10.04
C PRO A 165 -4.86 -0.36 8.79
N VAL A 166 -5.44 -0.50 7.59
CA VAL A 166 -4.67 -0.45 6.34
C VAL A 166 -4.13 0.96 6.09
N TRP A 167 -4.95 1.98 6.34
CA TRP A 167 -4.55 3.38 6.25
C TRP A 167 -3.39 3.71 7.21
N GLU A 168 -3.50 3.28 8.46
CA GLU A 168 -2.46 3.48 9.48
C GLU A 168 -1.16 2.75 9.12
N ALA A 169 -1.26 1.52 8.59
CA ALA A 169 -0.09 0.76 8.15
C ALA A 169 0.63 1.44 6.96
N ILE A 170 -0.11 1.98 5.99
CA ILE A 170 0.46 2.71 4.85
C ILE A 170 1.16 3.99 5.33
N ASP A 171 0.55 4.74 6.25
CA ASP A 171 1.11 5.95 6.83
C ASP A 171 2.42 5.67 7.60
N ALA A 172 2.42 4.60 8.40
CA ALA A 172 3.62 4.13 9.09
C ALA A 172 4.73 3.76 8.09
N LEU A 173 4.39 3.03 7.01
CA LEU A 173 5.34 2.66 5.97
C LEU A 173 5.96 3.91 5.31
N GLN A 174 5.15 4.90 4.92
CA GLN A 174 5.64 6.15 4.33
C GLN A 174 6.64 6.87 5.25
N THR A 175 6.31 6.96 6.53
CA THR A 175 7.16 7.59 7.56
C THR A 175 8.47 6.83 7.71
N THR A 176 8.41 5.51 7.81
CA THR A 176 9.59 4.65 7.99
C THR A 176 10.51 4.68 6.77
N ILE A 177 9.99 4.58 5.55
CA ILE A 177 10.81 4.65 4.32
C ILE A 177 11.56 5.99 4.22
N THR A 178 10.89 7.08 4.55
CA THR A 178 11.48 8.43 4.52
C THR A 178 12.57 8.58 5.58
N SER A 179 12.32 8.08 6.80
CA SER A 179 13.29 8.06 7.89
C SER A 179 14.53 7.22 7.51
N PHE A 180 14.33 6.01 6.99
CA PHE A 180 15.41 5.13 6.56
C PHE A 180 16.26 5.74 5.43
N SER A 181 15.62 6.36 4.43
CA SER A 181 16.32 7.09 3.36
C SER A 181 17.20 8.21 3.92
N SER A 182 16.71 8.93 4.93
CA SER A 182 17.47 10.02 5.56
C SER A 182 18.67 9.47 6.33
N SER A 183 18.51 8.34 7.04
CA SER A 183 19.62 7.65 7.71
C SER A 183 20.69 7.19 6.70
N LEU A 184 20.30 6.57 5.58
CA LEU A 184 21.22 6.13 4.53
C LEU A 184 21.98 7.29 3.87
N LEU A 185 21.30 8.42 3.65
CA LEU A 185 21.92 9.64 3.13
C LEU A 185 22.93 10.21 4.13
N SER A 186 22.56 10.26 5.42
CA SER A 186 23.44 10.78 6.48
C SER A 186 24.69 9.92 6.69
N ALA A 187 24.58 8.62 6.44
CA ALA A 187 25.69 7.67 6.46
C ALA A 187 26.53 7.70 5.16
N ASN A 188 26.17 8.54 4.19
CA ASN A 188 26.79 8.63 2.87
C ASN A 188 26.82 7.28 2.11
N LEU A 189 25.82 6.42 2.37
CA LEU A 189 25.68 5.10 1.71
C LEU A 189 24.81 5.17 0.45
N THR A 190 24.08 6.26 0.27
CA THR A 190 23.23 6.53 -0.90
C THR A 190 23.35 7.98 -1.34
N HIS A 191 23.07 8.26 -2.61
CA HIS A 191 23.14 9.60 -3.21
C HIS A 191 21.77 10.30 -3.32
N SER A 192 21.80 11.60 -3.63
CA SER A 192 20.60 12.45 -3.79
C SER A 192 19.59 11.94 -4.84
N GLN A 193 20.04 11.17 -5.83
CA GLN A 193 19.16 10.53 -6.82
C GLN A 193 18.24 9.49 -6.19
N ALA A 194 18.72 8.76 -5.18
CA ALA A 194 17.93 7.79 -4.43
C ALA A 194 16.78 8.49 -3.69
N VAL A 195 17.07 9.61 -3.02
CA VAL A 195 16.08 10.42 -2.28
C VAL A 195 14.92 10.88 -3.17
N LEU A 196 15.21 11.35 -4.39
CA LEU A 196 14.15 11.78 -5.33
C LEU A 196 13.24 10.63 -5.75
N ARG A 197 13.77 9.41 -5.88
CA ARG A 197 12.94 8.23 -6.18
C ARG A 197 12.14 7.80 -4.96
N THR A 198 12.69 7.93 -3.75
CA THR A 198 11.98 7.74 -2.49
C THR A 198 10.78 8.68 -2.38
N ILE A 199 10.95 9.97 -2.68
CA ILE A 199 9.83 10.93 -2.66
C ILE A 199 8.72 10.52 -3.63
N ARG A 200 9.06 10.07 -4.85
CA ARG A 200 8.07 9.59 -5.82
C ARG A 200 7.35 8.32 -5.34
N ALA A 201 8.08 7.39 -4.74
CA ALA A 201 7.50 6.19 -4.13
C ALA A 201 6.55 6.56 -2.97
N SER A 202 6.96 7.47 -2.08
CA SER A 202 6.11 7.98 -0.98
C SER A 202 4.86 8.69 -1.50
N SER A 203 4.95 9.43 -2.61
CA SER A 203 3.78 10.05 -3.25
C SER A 203 2.81 9.00 -3.79
N SER A 204 3.30 7.88 -4.32
CA SER A 204 2.43 6.78 -4.79
C SER A 204 1.71 6.12 -3.61
N LEU A 205 2.40 5.96 -2.48
CA LEU A 205 1.77 5.47 -1.25
C LEU A 205 0.71 6.45 -0.69
N GLU A 206 0.86 7.76 -0.91
CA GLU A 206 -0.14 8.75 -0.51
C GLU A 206 -1.44 8.58 -1.30
N ASP A 207 -1.33 8.30 -2.60
CA ASP A 207 -2.49 7.97 -3.44
C ASP A 207 -3.18 6.68 -2.98
N ALA A 208 -2.40 5.69 -2.54
CA ALA A 208 -2.93 4.47 -1.92
C ALA A 208 -3.66 4.80 -0.61
N LYS A 209 -3.03 5.54 0.30
CA LYS A 209 -3.63 6.00 1.56
C LYS A 209 -4.94 6.75 1.33
N GLY A 210 -5.01 7.60 0.31
CA GLY A 210 -6.24 8.28 -0.10
C GLY A 210 -7.36 7.34 -0.59
N ALA A 211 -7.03 6.16 -1.14
CA ALA A 211 -8.02 5.14 -1.47
C ALA A 211 -8.62 4.49 -0.22
N TRP A 212 -7.81 4.33 0.84
CA TRP A 212 -8.18 3.71 2.12
C TRP A 212 -8.73 4.69 3.16
N SER A 213 -8.75 6.01 2.92
CA SER A 213 -9.26 7.01 3.87
C SER A 213 -10.79 7.12 3.93
N ARG A 214 -11.52 6.33 3.12
CA ARG A 214 -12.98 6.38 3.02
C ARG A 214 -13.63 5.74 4.24
N LEU A 215 -14.65 6.38 4.80
CA LEU A 215 -15.35 5.88 6.00
C LEU A 215 -16.09 4.55 5.80
N LEU A 216 -16.39 4.15 4.56
CA LEU A 216 -17.08 2.89 4.25
C LEU A 216 -16.42 2.20 3.04
N ASN A 217 -16.40 0.85 3.05
CA ASN A 217 -15.98 -0.02 1.93
C ASN A 217 -16.98 -0.01 0.76
N ILE A 218 -17.71 1.10 0.58
CA ILE A 218 -18.55 1.29 -0.59
C ILE A 218 -17.61 1.76 -1.70
N PRO A 219 -17.37 0.95 -2.75
CA PRO A 219 -16.67 1.44 -3.93
C PRO A 219 -17.46 2.64 -4.40
N GLY A 220 -16.82 3.82 -4.35
CA GLY A 220 -17.52 5.07 -4.60
C GLY A 220 -18.36 4.94 -5.86
N MET A 221 -19.68 5.10 -5.70
CA MET A 221 -20.54 5.59 -6.76
C MET A 221 -19.78 6.80 -7.29
N LYS A 222 -19.17 6.66 -8.49
CA LYS A 222 -18.61 7.82 -9.17
C LYS A 222 -19.71 8.85 -9.10
N ASN A 223 -19.43 10.00 -8.51
CA ASN A 223 -20.30 11.15 -8.59
C ASN A 223 -20.33 11.59 -10.06
N SER A 224 -21.02 10.81 -10.90
CA SER A 224 -21.69 11.24 -12.10
C SER A 224 -23.05 11.81 -11.71
N ALA A 225 -23.13 12.51 -10.57
CA ALA A 225 -23.78 13.80 -10.60
C ALA A 225 -22.94 14.69 -11.53
N LYS A 226 -23.03 14.42 -12.84
CA LYS A 226 -23.15 15.53 -13.78
C LYS A 226 -24.28 16.34 -13.16
N ARG A 227 -23.95 17.38 -12.40
CA ARG A 227 -24.87 18.50 -12.33
C ARG A 227 -25.08 18.81 -13.80
N HIS A 228 -26.26 18.43 -14.29
CA HIS A 228 -26.82 19.11 -15.42
C HIS A 228 -27.01 20.53 -14.89
N VAL A 229 -25.92 21.30 -14.87
CA VAL A 229 -26.02 22.74 -14.94
C VAL A 229 -26.59 22.89 -16.34
N GLU A 230 -27.92 22.88 -16.38
CA GLU A 230 -28.67 23.46 -17.46
C GLU A 230 -28.26 24.93 -17.44
N GLY A 231 -27.09 25.19 -18.02
CA GLY A 231 -26.62 26.53 -18.27
C GLY A 231 -27.66 27.10 -19.20
N LYS A 232 -28.61 27.85 -18.63
CA LYS A 232 -29.49 28.74 -19.40
C LYS A 232 -28.56 29.45 -20.37
N LYS A 233 -28.78 29.23 -21.67
CA LYS A 233 -28.03 29.89 -22.73
C LYS A 233 -28.00 31.39 -22.42
N PRO A 234 -26.87 32.08 -22.61
CA PRO A 234 -26.79 33.51 -22.38
C PRO A 234 -27.92 34.19 -23.17
N ALA A 235 -28.66 35.08 -22.52
CA ALA A 235 -29.72 35.83 -23.17
C ALA A 235 -29.14 36.53 -24.40
N PRO A 236 -29.74 36.36 -25.59
CA PRO A 236 -29.23 36.98 -26.79
C PRO A 236 -29.65 38.45 -26.81
N MET A 237 -28.94 39.28 -26.05
CA MET A 237 -28.73 40.73 -26.23
C MET A 237 -28.31 41.36 -24.90
N GLY A 238 -27.02 41.69 -24.78
CA GLY A 238 -26.54 42.91 -24.12
C GLY A 238 -26.77 43.14 -22.62
N ASP A 239 -27.53 42.31 -21.92
CA ASP A 239 -27.84 42.57 -20.51
C ASP A 239 -26.86 41.86 -19.58
N PHE A 240 -26.25 42.64 -18.67
CA PHE A 240 -25.35 42.15 -17.65
C PHE A 240 -26.15 41.51 -16.52
N TYR A 241 -25.77 40.30 -16.10
CA TYR A 241 -26.33 39.61 -14.94
C TYR A 241 -26.31 40.52 -13.71
N THR A 242 -27.44 40.58 -13.00
CA THR A 242 -27.48 41.28 -11.71
C THR A 242 -26.74 40.46 -10.66
N HIS A 243 -26.15 41.12 -9.66
CA HIS A 243 -25.38 40.45 -8.60
C HIS A 243 -26.23 39.43 -7.81
N GLU A 244 -27.55 39.62 -7.80
CA GLU A 244 -28.52 38.72 -7.19
C GLU A 244 -28.71 37.43 -8.03
N GLU A 245 -28.50 37.49 -9.34
CA GLU A 245 -28.61 36.32 -10.22
C GLU A 245 -27.35 35.43 -10.18
N LEU A 246 -26.19 36.02 -9.88
CA LEU A 246 -24.91 35.32 -9.75
C LEU A 246 -24.65 34.77 -8.33
N TRP A 247 -25.25 35.40 -7.30
CA TRP A 247 -24.92 35.11 -5.90
C TRP A 247 -26.14 34.99 -4.98
N GLY A 248 -27.36 35.23 -5.50
CA GLY A 248 -28.60 34.99 -4.78
C GLY A 248 -28.76 33.49 -4.56
N ARG A 249 -28.51 33.09 -3.31
CA ARG A 249 -28.82 31.76 -2.83
C ARG A 249 -30.33 31.65 -2.83
N ASP A 250 -30.91 30.95 -3.81
CA ASP A 250 -32.33 30.60 -3.83
C ASP A 250 -32.66 29.89 -2.51
N GLU A 251 -33.19 30.64 -1.54
CA GLU A 251 -33.97 30.07 -0.47
C GLU A 251 -35.27 29.61 -1.12
N GLY A 252 -35.40 28.29 -1.27
CA GLY A 252 -36.52 27.66 -1.95
C GLY A 252 -37.86 28.09 -1.39
N HIS A 253 -38.44 29.11 -2.00
CA HIS A 253 -39.87 29.35 -1.97
C HIS A 253 -40.48 28.45 -3.04
N GLY A 254 -41.05 27.33 -2.61
CA GLY A 254 -41.90 26.51 -3.44
C GLY A 254 -43.09 27.35 -3.90
N THR A 255 -43.08 27.73 -5.17
CA THR A 255 -44.25 28.18 -5.89
C THR A 255 -44.77 27.00 -6.71
N GLU A 256 -45.85 26.40 -6.21
CA GLU A 256 -46.81 25.68 -7.01
C GLU A 256 -47.13 26.49 -8.28
N THR A 257 -46.82 25.90 -9.43
CA THR A 257 -47.43 26.18 -10.73
C THR A 257 -47.61 24.80 -11.34
N GLU A 258 -48.75 24.16 -11.11
CA GLU A 258 -49.99 24.30 -11.89
C GLU A 258 -49.73 24.26 -13.41
N GLY A 259 -49.95 23.07 -13.98
CA GLY A 259 -50.34 22.86 -15.37
C GLY A 259 -49.22 22.72 -16.39
N VAL A 260 -48.96 21.49 -16.84
CA VAL A 260 -49.21 20.99 -18.21
C VAL A 260 -48.45 19.67 -18.44
N ASP A 261 -49.22 18.65 -18.84
CA ASP A 261 -48.84 17.37 -19.48
C ASP A 261 -47.86 16.42 -18.77
N GLU A 262 -48.37 15.72 -17.76
CA GLU A 262 -47.98 14.33 -17.51
C GLU A 262 -48.95 13.37 -18.21
N GLY A 263 -48.51 12.78 -19.31
CA GLY A 263 -49.27 11.73 -19.97
C GLY A 263 -48.47 11.03 -21.04
N LEU A 264 -47.35 10.36 -20.70
CA LEU A 264 -46.72 9.36 -21.60
C LEU A 264 -45.52 8.57 -21.03
N VAL A 265 -45.50 8.09 -19.76
CA VAL A 265 -44.44 7.10 -19.38
C VAL A 265 -44.90 6.00 -18.40
N LEU A 266 -46.11 6.06 -17.82
CA LEU A 266 -46.54 5.09 -16.80
C LEU A 266 -47.29 3.86 -17.35
N ASP A 267 -47.45 3.72 -18.66
CA ASP A 267 -48.32 2.69 -19.25
C ASP A 267 -47.62 1.38 -19.62
N VAL A 268 -46.28 1.33 -19.66
CA VAL A 268 -45.56 0.10 -20.07
C VAL A 268 -45.29 -0.84 -18.89
N ALA A 269 -45.17 -0.31 -17.68
CA ALA A 269 -44.88 -1.12 -16.49
C ALA A 269 -46.14 -1.80 -15.91
N THR A 270 -47.30 -1.17 -16.02
CA THR A 270 -48.59 -1.70 -15.56
C THR A 270 -49.11 -2.83 -16.45
N ILE A 271 -48.94 -2.72 -17.78
CA ILE A 271 -49.34 -3.76 -18.74
C ILE A 271 -48.54 -5.05 -18.54
N LYS A 272 -47.23 -4.97 -18.26
CA LYS A 272 -46.40 -6.17 -18.01
C LYS A 272 -46.77 -6.90 -16.72
N LEU A 273 -47.26 -6.19 -15.70
CA LEU A 273 -47.60 -6.80 -14.41
C LEU A 273 -48.95 -7.54 -14.45
N GLU A 274 -49.92 -7.02 -15.21
CA GLU A 274 -51.21 -7.67 -15.47
C GLU A 274 -51.04 -8.97 -16.27
N GLU A 275 -50.16 -8.99 -17.28
CA GLU A 275 -49.94 -10.17 -18.13
C GLU A 275 -49.29 -11.33 -17.36
N VAL A 276 -48.36 -11.03 -16.45
CA VAL A 276 -47.76 -12.03 -15.55
C VAL A 276 -48.79 -12.60 -14.58
N ARG A 277 -49.69 -11.78 -14.04
CA ARG A 277 -50.78 -12.23 -13.15
C ARG A 277 -51.79 -13.12 -13.87
N ALA A 278 -52.11 -12.81 -15.13
CA ALA A 278 -53.02 -13.61 -15.95
C ALA A 278 -52.42 -14.98 -16.31
N ARG A 279 -51.09 -15.07 -16.51
CA ARG A 279 -50.39 -16.34 -16.77
C ARG A 279 -50.39 -17.26 -15.55
N ALA A 280 -50.09 -16.73 -14.37
CA ALA A 280 -50.08 -17.49 -13.11
C ALA A 280 -51.45 -18.10 -12.77
N ARG A 281 -52.55 -17.39 -13.09
CA ARG A 281 -53.92 -17.91 -12.86
C ARG A 281 -54.29 -19.06 -13.80
N ARG A 282 -53.71 -19.16 -14.99
CA ARG A 282 -53.97 -20.29 -15.91
C ARG A 282 -53.20 -21.54 -15.51
N GLU A 283 -51.99 -21.39 -15.00
CA GLU A 283 -51.20 -22.53 -14.50
C GLU A 283 -51.81 -23.11 -13.22
N ALA A 284 -52.30 -22.29 -12.30
CA ALA A 284 -52.97 -22.77 -11.09
C ALA A 284 -54.23 -23.61 -11.38
N ARG A 285 -54.93 -23.35 -12.50
CA ARG A 285 -56.11 -24.14 -12.91
C ARG A 285 -55.77 -25.48 -13.58
N ARG A 286 -54.53 -25.68 -14.04
CA ARG A 286 -54.07 -26.96 -14.60
C ARG A 286 -53.69 -27.99 -13.54
N PHE A 287 -53.50 -27.58 -12.29
CA PHE A 287 -53.12 -28.47 -11.18
C PHE A 287 -54.31 -28.94 -10.32
N VAL A 288 -55.54 -28.53 -10.64
CA VAL A 288 -56.76 -28.86 -9.87
C VAL A 288 -57.75 -29.71 -10.69
N ALA A 289 -57.33 -30.23 -11.85
CA ALA A 289 -58.07 -31.23 -12.63
C ALA A 289 -57.21 -32.48 -12.80
#